data_AF-A0AAD2CKQ9-F1
#
_entry.id   AF-A0AAD2CKQ9-F1
#
_cell.length_a   1.000
_cell.length_b   1.000
_cell.length_c   1.000
_cell.angle_alpha   90.00
_cell.angle_beta   90.00
_cell.angle_gamma   90.00
#
_symmetry.space_group_name_H-M   'P 1'
#
loop_
_entity.id
_entity.type
_entity.pdbx_description
1 polymer ?
#
loop_
_entity_poly.entity_id
_entity_poly.type
_entity_poly.pdbx_seq_one_letter_code
_entity_poly.pdbx_strand_id
1 'polypeptide(L)'
;MPAVKVLSVAVSSRARIQQDKDAAIELANAFDHKRDVPRDCRLGVLLRIALPRLQGSDLTLQDTEDALDLSIAYLRRVHLFSFYNGCVAASNISDVFRGNNATSTIHLRLANADIILEQTQNPGSTAKQEQSPKVDLLVQHLNDAIENALEESKSWDSSGPAYLVSTEIDSQAKDIEKDEARTEDVWIKNHAVIDSDGRARCSFHFCRKLFKDITFLKKHLLKKHPEFLKAERAKSHDTYMMESWDKQEQRPVPPILVDCGRVFSTVPSRVLGAVEPMAADPEPELWKRQEERRKQDEGGKARYERNYDNHNQLSNHGGPPAALNQPLLEPRGPRQNGFLDVDDMHEEKVEMAFEDVEVQVKPPKKKKKKLL
;
A
#
# COMPACT_ATOMS: atom_id res chain seq x y z
N MET A 1 13.34 22.81 -0.96
CA MET A 1 14.54 23.14 -0.15
C MET A 1 14.10 23.14 1.30
N PRO A 2 14.83 22.50 2.23
CA PRO A 2 14.47 22.52 3.65
C PRO A 2 14.51 23.96 4.17
N ALA A 3 13.51 24.34 4.98
CA ALA A 3 13.51 25.65 5.64
C ALA A 3 14.67 25.71 6.64
N VAL A 4 15.31 26.88 6.78
CA VAL A 4 16.38 27.08 7.75
C VAL A 4 15.93 28.16 8.74
N LYS A 5 16.02 27.89 10.04
CA LYS A 5 15.64 28.81 11.11
C LYS A 5 16.78 28.93 12.11
N VAL A 6 17.12 30.15 12.48
CA VAL A 6 18.12 30.42 13.53
C VAL A 6 17.44 30.37 14.89
N LEU A 7 18.07 29.71 15.86
CA LEU A 7 17.58 29.57 17.22
C LEU A 7 17.75 30.86 18.03
N SER A 8 17.00 30.97 19.12
CA SER A 8 17.17 32.09 20.05
C SER A 8 18.51 32.00 20.77
N VAL A 9 18.94 33.14 21.32
CA VAL A 9 20.18 33.26 22.09
C VAL A 9 20.16 32.31 23.29
N ALA A 10 19.02 32.18 23.97
CA ALA A 10 18.89 31.36 25.18
C ALA A 10 19.12 29.87 24.91
N VAL A 11 18.60 29.36 23.78
CA VAL A 11 18.77 27.95 23.35
C VAL A 11 20.18 27.69 22.82
N SER A 12 20.88 28.73 22.37
CA SER A 12 22.24 28.63 21.83
C SER A 12 23.35 28.79 22.88
N SER A 13 23.01 28.91 24.17
CA SER A 13 23.97 29.12 25.26
C SER A 13 24.78 27.86 25.58
N ARG A 14 26.02 28.05 26.07
CA ARG A 14 26.93 26.92 26.42
C ARG A 14 26.39 26.03 27.52
N ALA A 15 25.77 26.63 28.54
CA ALA A 15 25.15 25.88 29.62
C ALA A 15 24.06 24.92 29.09
N ARG A 16 23.33 25.35 28.06
CA ARG A 16 22.26 24.58 27.44
C ARG A 16 22.77 23.48 26.50
N ILE A 17 23.83 23.75 25.76
CA ILE A 17 24.42 22.81 24.79
C ILE A 17 24.73 21.46 25.45
N GLN A 18 25.27 21.44 26.68
CA GLN A 18 25.55 20.19 27.39
C GLN A 18 24.27 19.42 27.73
N GLN A 19 23.24 20.10 28.23
CA GLN A 19 21.95 19.47 28.57
C GLN A 19 21.25 18.91 27.34
N ASP A 20 21.20 19.69 26.25
CA ASP A 20 20.61 19.27 24.98
C ASP A 20 21.36 18.09 24.38
N LYS A 21 22.70 18.04 24.51
CA LYS A 21 23.52 16.90 24.06
C LYS A 21 23.09 15.62 24.75
N ASP A 22 23.02 15.64 26.08
CA ASP A 22 22.72 14.45 26.86
C ASP A 22 21.29 13.96 26.55
N ALA A 23 20.32 14.89 26.49
CA ALA A 23 18.95 14.58 26.10
C ALA A 23 18.83 14.04 24.65
N ALA A 24 19.54 14.62 23.70
CA ALA A 24 19.53 14.17 22.31
C ALA A 24 20.13 12.75 22.16
N ILE A 25 21.21 12.45 22.89
CA ILE A 25 21.83 11.12 22.91
C ILE A 25 20.87 10.10 23.55
N GLU A 26 20.24 10.45 24.67
CA GLU A 26 19.27 9.57 25.35
C GLU A 26 18.07 9.25 24.45
N LEU A 27 17.46 10.28 23.85
CA LEU A 27 16.38 10.10 22.89
C LEU A 27 16.82 9.25 21.69
N ALA A 28 18.00 9.51 21.12
CA ALA A 28 18.50 8.74 19.98
C ALA A 28 18.68 7.26 20.32
N ASN A 29 19.20 6.95 21.52
CA ASN A 29 19.31 5.57 21.99
C ASN A 29 17.93 4.93 22.15
N ALA A 30 16.97 5.63 22.75
CA ALA A 30 15.61 5.11 22.91
C ALA A 30 14.93 4.85 21.56
N PHE A 31 15.10 5.75 20.58
CA PHE A 31 14.62 5.54 19.22
C PHE A 31 15.34 4.40 18.48
N ASP A 32 16.66 4.25 18.68
CA ASP A 32 17.43 3.14 18.13
C ASP A 32 16.92 1.79 18.66
N HIS A 33 16.60 1.73 19.97
CA HIS A 33 15.99 0.56 20.59
C HIS A 33 14.58 0.31 20.05
N LYS A 34 13.74 1.35 19.98
CA LYS A 34 12.37 1.26 19.45
C LYS A 34 12.32 0.72 18.03
N ARG A 35 13.25 1.14 17.17
CA ARG A 35 13.30 0.77 15.74
C ARG A 35 14.23 -0.41 15.43
N ASP A 36 14.75 -1.08 16.47
CA ASP A 36 15.71 -2.17 16.35
C ASP A 36 16.89 -1.86 15.40
N VAL A 37 17.47 -0.66 15.55
CA VAL A 37 18.63 -0.25 14.76
C VAL A 37 19.82 -1.15 15.10
N PRO A 38 20.49 -1.76 14.10
CA PRO A 38 21.67 -2.59 14.31
C PRO A 38 22.72 -1.89 15.17
N ARG A 39 23.34 -2.63 16.09
CA ARG A 39 24.22 -2.07 17.13
C ARG A 39 25.39 -1.25 16.57
N ASP A 40 25.93 -1.68 15.44
CA ASP A 40 27.01 -1.04 14.69
C ASP A 40 26.60 0.28 14.01
N CYS A 41 25.30 0.47 13.77
CA CYS A 41 24.72 1.67 13.15
C CYS A 41 24.19 2.68 14.16
N ARG A 42 24.23 2.40 15.46
CA ARG A 42 23.67 3.28 16.51
C ARG A 42 24.50 4.53 16.73
N LEU A 43 23.85 5.59 17.20
CA LEU A 43 24.49 6.89 17.42
C LEU A 43 25.75 6.80 18.28
N GLY A 44 25.73 6.01 19.35
CA GLY A 44 26.88 5.86 20.25
C GLY A 44 28.14 5.30 19.57
N VAL A 45 27.99 4.41 18.58
CA VAL A 45 29.11 3.89 17.79
C VAL A 45 29.56 4.93 16.76
N LEU A 46 28.59 5.57 16.09
CA LEU A 46 28.87 6.61 15.09
C LEU A 46 29.59 7.83 15.69
N LEU A 47 29.22 8.27 16.89
CA LEU A 47 29.89 9.36 17.60
C LEU A 47 31.36 9.02 17.88
N ARG A 48 31.66 7.78 18.27
CA ARG A 48 33.05 7.35 18.52
C ARG A 48 33.89 7.31 17.24
N ILE A 49 33.27 6.97 16.11
CA ILE A 49 33.94 6.94 14.80
C ILE A 49 34.15 8.36 14.28
N ALA A 50 33.12 9.20 14.34
CA ALA A 50 33.15 10.56 13.80
C ALA A 50 33.97 11.53 14.66
N LEU A 51 33.91 11.38 15.99
CA LEU A 51 34.58 12.23 16.96
C LEU A 51 35.41 11.37 17.94
N PRO A 52 36.56 10.82 17.51
CA PRO A 52 37.40 9.97 18.35
C PRO A 52 37.87 10.67 19.64
N ARG A 53 37.97 12.01 19.61
CA ARG A 53 38.36 12.85 20.76
C ARG A 53 37.38 12.76 21.93
N LEU A 54 36.12 12.36 21.69
CA LEU A 54 35.12 12.20 22.74
C LEU A 54 35.48 11.12 23.78
N GLN A 55 36.49 10.28 23.51
CA GLN A 55 36.94 9.24 24.45
C GLN A 55 37.96 9.74 25.49
N GLY A 56 38.49 10.96 25.33
CA GLY A 56 39.44 11.56 26.27
C GLY A 56 38.74 12.20 27.48
N SER A 57 39.49 12.42 28.57
CA SER A 57 39.02 13.15 29.76
C SER A 57 38.81 14.65 29.51
N ASP A 58 39.54 15.21 28.54
CA ASP A 58 39.60 16.65 28.30
C ASP A 58 38.77 17.00 27.07
N LEU A 59 37.45 17.05 27.26
CA LEU A 59 36.51 17.46 26.21
C LEU A 59 36.57 18.97 26.01
N THR A 60 36.85 19.40 24.78
CA THR A 60 36.71 20.81 24.44
C THR A 60 35.23 21.18 24.27
N LEU A 61 34.94 22.48 24.36
CA LEU A 61 33.59 22.99 24.09
C LEU A 61 33.15 22.66 22.66
N GLN A 62 34.07 22.74 21.69
CA GLN A 62 33.80 22.39 20.30
C GLN A 62 33.42 20.91 20.16
N ASP A 63 34.09 20.00 20.87
CA ASP A 63 33.75 18.58 20.82
C ASP A 63 32.32 18.32 21.33
N THR A 64 31.87 19.10 22.32
CA THR A 64 30.50 19.03 22.85
C THR A 64 29.47 19.57 21.86
N GLU A 65 29.78 20.69 21.21
CA GLU A 65 28.96 21.28 20.15
C GLU A 65 28.81 20.34 18.95
N ASP A 66 29.92 19.76 18.49
CA ASP A 66 29.96 18.82 17.37
C ASP A 66 29.19 17.53 17.69
N ALA A 67 29.31 17.03 18.94
CA ALA A 67 28.56 15.87 19.41
C ALA A 67 27.05 16.13 19.40
N LEU A 68 26.61 17.31 19.86
CA LEU A 68 25.21 17.70 19.82
C LEU A 68 24.71 17.85 18.36
N ASP A 69 25.47 18.50 17.49
CA ASP A 69 25.08 18.68 16.08
C ASP A 69 24.95 17.33 15.37
N LEU A 70 25.88 16.40 15.61
CA LEU A 70 25.80 15.06 15.04
C LEU A 70 24.59 14.28 15.59
N SER A 71 24.31 14.41 16.90
CA SER A 71 23.17 13.76 17.55
C SER A 71 21.83 14.26 17.00
N ILE A 72 21.67 15.59 16.84
CA ILE A 72 20.46 16.18 16.24
C ILE A 72 20.36 15.82 14.76
N ALA A 73 21.46 15.84 14.00
CA ALA A 73 21.46 15.43 12.61
C ALA A 73 21.07 13.95 12.45
N TYR A 74 21.53 13.09 13.35
CA TYR A 74 21.17 11.67 13.42
C TYR A 74 19.68 11.49 13.71
N LEU A 75 19.16 12.10 14.78
CA LEU A 75 17.74 12.10 15.12
C LEU A 75 16.87 12.53 13.93
N ARG A 76 17.27 13.60 13.22
CA ARG A 76 16.51 14.09 12.07
C ARG A 76 16.55 13.15 10.87
N ARG A 77 17.71 12.55 10.57
CA ARG A 77 17.91 11.75 9.34
C ARG A 77 17.47 10.30 9.48
N VAL A 78 17.72 9.70 10.64
CA VAL A 78 17.43 8.29 10.91
C VAL A 78 16.03 8.14 11.50
N HIS A 79 15.68 9.01 12.46
CA HIS A 79 14.43 8.90 13.21
C HIS A 79 13.32 9.83 12.72
N LEU A 80 13.62 10.71 11.77
CA LEU A 80 12.71 11.77 11.32
C LEU A 80 12.19 12.61 12.50
N PHE A 81 13.07 12.89 13.45
CA PHE A 81 12.74 13.58 14.70
C PHE A 81 13.28 15.01 14.71
N SER A 82 12.45 15.98 15.09
CA SER A 82 12.81 17.39 15.18
C SER A 82 13.00 17.81 16.64
N PHE A 83 14.26 17.87 17.08
CA PHE A 83 14.62 18.19 18.47
C PHE A 83 14.14 19.58 18.89
N TYR A 84 14.57 20.63 18.17
CA TYR A 84 14.28 22.02 18.53
C TYR A 84 12.88 22.53 18.17
N ASN A 85 12.06 21.74 17.48
CA ASN A 85 10.69 22.13 17.12
C ASN A 85 9.65 21.32 17.91
N GLY A 86 9.85 21.27 19.22
CA GLY A 86 8.93 20.60 20.16
C GLY A 86 9.06 19.08 20.19
N CYS A 87 10.23 18.52 19.87
CA CYS A 87 10.48 17.06 19.97
C CYS A 87 9.45 16.20 19.20
N VAL A 88 9.08 16.64 17.99
CA VAL A 88 8.07 15.94 17.17
C VAL A 88 8.74 14.99 16.17
N ALA A 89 8.24 13.75 16.11
CA ALA A 89 8.62 12.77 15.08
C ALA A 89 7.66 12.82 13.88
N ALA A 90 8.19 12.71 12.65
CA ALA A 90 7.38 12.50 11.47
C ALA A 90 7.11 11.00 11.25
N SER A 91 5.87 10.66 10.94
CA SER A 91 5.46 9.27 10.64
C SER A 91 5.97 8.78 9.29
N ASN A 92 6.20 9.70 8.35
CA ASN A 92 6.66 9.37 7.01
C ASN A 92 7.71 10.38 6.49
N ILE A 93 8.54 9.91 5.56
CA ILE A 93 9.61 10.74 4.98
C ILE A 93 9.07 11.74 3.93
N SER A 94 7.93 11.44 3.32
CA SER A 94 7.30 12.26 2.28
C SER A 94 6.91 13.64 2.81
N ASP A 95 6.35 13.72 4.01
CA ASP A 95 5.94 14.97 4.65
C ASP A 95 7.15 15.84 5.00
N VAL A 96 8.26 15.20 5.39
CA VAL A 96 9.54 15.88 5.63
C VAL A 96 10.07 16.50 4.34
N PHE A 97 10.05 15.76 3.23
CA PHE A 97 10.52 16.29 1.94
C PHE A 97 9.60 17.35 1.33
N ARG A 98 8.30 17.25 1.57
CA ARG A 98 7.31 18.24 1.12
C ARG A 98 7.34 19.53 1.93
N GLY A 99 7.98 19.55 3.09
CA GLY A 99 7.98 20.71 3.98
C GLY A 99 6.73 20.81 4.85
N ASN A 100 5.91 19.76 4.90
CA ASN A 100 4.64 19.76 5.63
C ASN A 100 4.81 19.37 7.11
N ASN A 101 6.02 19.00 7.53
CA ASN A 101 6.33 18.58 8.89
C ASN A 101 7.46 19.41 9.51
N ALA A 102 7.41 19.60 10.83
CA ALA A 102 8.42 20.24 11.67
C ALA A 102 9.87 19.79 11.42
N THR A 103 10.05 18.52 11.05
CA THR A 103 11.35 17.88 10.77
C THR A 103 12.00 18.37 9.47
N SER A 104 11.21 19.01 8.59
CA SER A 104 11.72 19.61 7.35
C SER A 104 12.56 20.87 7.60
N THR A 105 12.44 21.48 8.79
CA THR A 105 13.16 22.70 9.17
C THR A 105 14.48 22.36 9.84
N ILE A 106 15.57 22.93 9.31
CA ILE A 106 16.91 22.87 9.91
C ILE A 106 17.05 24.03 10.87
N HIS A 107 17.32 23.72 12.13
CA HIS A 107 17.58 24.73 13.16
C HIS A 107 19.08 24.93 13.30
N LEU A 108 19.54 26.18 13.22
CA LEU A 108 20.94 26.56 13.39
C LEU A 108 21.10 27.35 14.68
N ARG A 109 22.15 27.06 15.44
CA ARG A 109 22.49 27.82 16.65
C ARG A 109 23.04 29.19 16.28
N LEU A 110 22.79 30.16 17.15
CA LEU A 110 23.33 31.50 17.01
C LEU A 110 24.78 31.53 17.51
N ALA A 111 25.70 32.03 16.69
CA ALA A 111 27.09 32.23 17.11
C ALA A 111 27.17 33.32 18.20
N ASN A 112 28.12 33.16 19.13
CA ASN A 112 28.39 34.13 20.21
C ASN A 112 27.19 34.40 21.13
N ALA A 113 26.31 33.41 21.32
CA ALA A 113 25.10 33.56 22.13
C ALA A 113 25.40 34.00 23.57
N ASP A 114 26.44 33.46 24.21
CA ASP A 114 26.76 33.83 25.59
C ASP A 114 27.19 35.30 25.71
N ILE A 115 27.94 35.83 24.74
CA ILE A 115 28.34 37.24 24.71
C ILE A 115 27.09 38.14 24.63
N ILE A 116 26.11 37.74 23.82
CA ILE A 116 24.85 38.47 23.68
C ILE A 116 24.04 38.39 24.99
N LEU A 117 24.01 37.25 25.66
CA LEU A 117 23.34 37.10 26.97
C LEU A 117 24.00 37.97 28.04
N GLU A 118 25.32 37.99 28.13
CA GLU A 118 26.07 38.82 29.07
C GLU A 118 25.82 40.33 28.83
N GLN A 119 25.80 40.76 27.57
CA GLN A 119 25.46 42.15 27.20
C GLN A 119 24.02 42.52 27.57
N THR A 120 23.09 41.57 27.42
CA THR A 120 21.67 41.79 27.74
C THR A 120 21.41 41.80 29.24
N GLN A 121 22.24 41.11 30.03
CA GLN A 121 22.16 41.09 31.49
C GLN A 121 22.85 42.29 32.16
N ASN A 122 23.83 42.92 31.49
CA ASN A 122 24.54 44.10 31.99
C ASN A 122 24.28 45.40 31.19
N PRO A 123 23.02 45.80 30.91
CA PRO A 123 22.76 47.10 30.32
C PRO A 123 22.87 48.16 31.43
N GLY A 124 24.04 48.76 31.58
CA GLY A 124 24.31 49.99 32.35
C GLY A 124 23.33 50.32 33.49
N SER A 125 23.73 49.95 34.71
CA SER A 125 23.23 50.46 35.99
C SER A 125 22.44 51.78 35.96
N THR A 126 21.11 51.70 35.87
CA THR A 126 20.21 52.55 36.65
C THR A 126 18.81 51.93 36.71
N ALA A 127 18.32 51.83 37.95
CA ALA A 127 16.94 51.55 38.36
C ALA A 127 16.63 50.09 38.74
N LYS A 128 16.43 49.96 40.05
CA LYS A 128 15.91 48.84 40.83
C LYS A 128 14.71 48.18 40.15
N GLN A 129 14.73 46.84 40.07
CA GLN A 129 13.68 46.01 40.67
C GLN A 129 14.07 44.53 40.60
N GLU A 130 13.98 43.88 41.77
CA GLU A 130 13.89 42.44 41.94
C GLU A 130 12.68 41.92 41.14
N GLN A 131 12.93 41.40 39.95
CA GLN A 131 12.04 40.44 39.32
C GLN A 131 12.89 39.20 39.06
N SER A 132 12.44 38.07 39.62
CA SER A 132 12.98 36.74 39.34
C SER A 132 13.26 36.58 37.84
N PRO A 133 14.33 35.85 37.46
CA PRO A 133 14.67 35.67 36.05
C PRO A 133 13.44 35.15 35.33
N LYS A 134 12.88 35.96 34.41
CA LYS A 134 11.87 35.48 33.46
C LYS A 134 12.60 34.47 32.59
N VAL A 135 12.54 33.20 33.00
CA VAL A 135 12.97 32.08 32.17
C VAL A 135 12.24 32.27 30.85
N ASP A 136 13.01 32.34 29.76
CA ASP A 136 12.47 32.51 28.42
C ASP A 136 11.42 31.42 28.20
N LEU A 137 10.16 31.81 27.97
CA LEU A 137 9.04 30.88 27.81
C LEU A 137 9.33 29.82 26.74
N LEU A 138 10.12 30.18 25.73
CA LEU A 138 10.57 29.24 24.69
C LEU A 138 11.47 28.14 25.24
N VAL A 139 12.38 28.47 26.16
CA VAL A 139 13.30 27.51 26.80
C VAL A 139 12.52 26.58 27.71
N GLN A 140 11.54 27.11 28.45
CA GLN A 140 10.66 26.31 29.29
C GLN A 140 9.83 25.34 28.44
N HIS A 141 9.18 25.82 27.38
CA HIS A 141 8.41 24.95 26.47
C HIS A 141 9.28 23.87 25.82
N LEU A 142 10.54 24.18 25.47
CA LEU A 142 11.46 23.19 24.94
C LEU A 142 11.85 22.15 26.00
N ASN A 143 12.06 22.55 27.25
CA ASN A 143 12.31 21.62 28.35
C ASN A 143 11.13 20.68 28.55
N ASP A 144 9.93 21.23 28.64
CA ASP A 144 8.71 20.44 28.81
C ASP A 144 8.55 19.45 27.63
N ALA A 145 8.85 19.88 26.40
CA ALA A 145 8.80 19.00 25.23
C ALA A 145 9.86 17.88 25.26
N ILE A 146 11.09 18.19 25.69
CA ILE A 146 12.17 17.19 25.84
C ILE A 146 11.81 16.20 26.95
N GLU A 147 11.34 16.68 28.10
CA GLU A 147 10.95 15.85 29.24
C GLU A 147 9.80 14.91 28.86
N ASN A 148 8.74 15.44 28.23
CA ASN A 148 7.64 14.63 27.71
C ASN A 148 8.12 13.57 26.71
N ALA A 149 9.03 13.92 25.80
CA ALA A 149 9.58 12.97 24.84
C ALA A 149 10.44 11.88 25.52
N LEU A 150 11.19 12.24 26.56
CA LEU A 150 11.96 11.28 27.36
C LEU A 150 11.05 10.36 28.17
N GLU A 151 9.99 10.88 28.78
CA GLU A 151 8.97 10.08 29.48
C GLU A 151 8.26 9.12 28.52
N GLU A 152 7.84 9.62 27.35
CA GLU A 152 7.27 8.78 26.30
C GLU A 152 8.27 7.69 25.90
N SER A 153 9.56 8.03 25.79
CA SER A 153 10.59 7.07 25.41
C SER A 153 10.78 5.92 26.40
N LYS A 154 10.64 6.20 27.70
CA LYS A 154 10.70 5.19 28.77
C LYS A 154 9.52 4.21 28.70
N SER A 155 8.36 4.66 28.21
CA SER A 155 7.20 3.78 28.01
C SER A 155 7.43 2.74 26.90
N TRP A 156 8.35 2.99 25.97
CA TRP A 156 8.64 2.08 24.87
C TRP A 156 9.38 0.82 25.33
N ASP A 157 10.25 0.93 26.34
CA ASP A 157 10.96 -0.24 26.89
C ASP A 157 10.00 -1.27 27.49
N SER A 158 8.85 -0.81 28.00
CA SER A 158 7.80 -1.68 28.53
C SER A 158 6.91 -2.28 27.45
N SER A 159 6.85 -1.66 26.26
CA SER A 159 5.93 -2.04 25.18
C SER A 159 6.49 -3.12 24.25
N GLY A 160 7.74 -3.57 24.48
CA GLY A 160 8.43 -4.48 23.56
C GLY A 160 8.85 -3.78 22.26
N PRO A 161 9.50 -4.50 21.32
CA PRO A 161 9.92 -3.91 20.05
C PRO A 161 8.72 -3.30 19.32
N ALA A 162 8.85 -2.06 18.83
CA ALA A 162 7.74 -1.32 18.22
C ALA A 162 7.29 -1.90 16.86
N TYR A 163 7.97 -2.93 16.35
CA TYR A 163 7.30 -3.85 15.47
C TYR A 163 6.38 -4.72 16.32
N LEU A 164 5.12 -4.29 16.45
CA LEU A 164 4.03 -5.23 16.61
C LEU A 164 3.97 -6.04 15.31
N VAL A 165 4.88 -6.99 15.14
CA VAL A 165 4.49 -8.22 14.49
C VAL A 165 3.55 -8.85 15.49
N SER A 166 2.30 -8.40 15.44
CA SER A 166 1.22 -8.99 16.23
C SER A 166 1.33 -10.48 15.97
N THR A 167 1.28 -11.28 17.03
CA THR A 167 1.24 -12.74 16.90
C THR A 167 0.17 -13.17 15.89
N GLU A 168 -0.89 -12.36 15.73
CA GLU A 168 -1.91 -12.50 14.71
C GLU A 168 -1.38 -12.24 13.29
N ILE A 169 -0.68 -11.14 13.03
CA ILE A 169 -0.09 -10.83 11.71
C ILE A 169 0.93 -11.91 11.32
N ASP A 170 1.75 -12.36 12.26
CA ASP A 170 2.70 -13.45 12.04
C ASP A 170 2.00 -14.77 11.74
N SER A 171 0.88 -15.05 12.42
CA SER A 171 0.07 -16.22 12.13
C SER A 171 -0.56 -16.15 10.73
N GLN A 172 -1.07 -14.97 10.34
CA GLN A 172 -1.63 -14.73 9.01
C GLN A 172 -0.57 -14.86 7.92
N ALA A 173 0.64 -14.33 8.13
CA ALA A 173 1.75 -14.49 7.21
C ALA A 173 2.10 -15.97 6.99
N LYS A 174 2.16 -16.77 8.07
CA LYS A 174 2.37 -18.22 7.99
C LYS A 174 1.24 -18.95 7.27
N ASP A 175 0.00 -18.50 7.44
CA ASP A 175 -1.15 -19.12 6.77
C ASP A 175 -1.16 -18.78 5.27
N ILE A 176 -0.79 -17.55 4.89
CA ILE A 176 -0.54 -17.16 3.48
C ILE A 176 0.55 -18.05 2.87
N GLU A 177 1.68 -18.27 3.55
CA GLU A 177 2.75 -19.14 3.06
C GLU A 177 2.28 -20.59 2.83
N LYS A 178 1.47 -21.13 3.76
CA LYS A 178 0.87 -22.47 3.61
C LYS A 178 -0.09 -22.52 2.42
N ASP A 179 -0.89 -21.47 2.24
CA ASP A 179 -1.84 -21.38 1.13
C ASP A 179 -1.14 -21.24 -0.22
N GLU A 180 -0.05 -20.46 -0.31
CA GLU A 180 0.78 -20.39 -1.50
C GLU A 180 1.39 -21.75 -1.86
N ALA A 181 1.88 -22.50 -0.86
CA ALA A 181 2.43 -23.84 -1.05
C ALA A 181 1.35 -24.83 -1.54
N ARG A 182 0.15 -24.78 -0.95
CA ARG A 182 -1.00 -25.57 -1.39
C ARG A 182 -1.40 -25.23 -2.82
N THR A 183 -1.45 -23.96 -3.16
CA THR A 183 -1.77 -23.47 -4.52
C THR A 183 -0.71 -23.93 -5.52
N GLU A 184 0.57 -23.92 -5.18
CA GLU A 184 1.63 -24.47 -6.03
C GLU A 184 1.42 -25.96 -6.30
N ASP A 185 1.15 -26.76 -5.27
CA ASP A 185 0.97 -28.20 -5.44
C ASP A 185 -0.28 -28.55 -6.27
N VAL A 186 -1.39 -27.85 -6.06
CA VAL A 186 -2.60 -27.99 -6.88
C VAL A 186 -2.34 -27.56 -8.32
N TRP A 187 -1.66 -26.42 -8.50
CA TRP A 187 -1.33 -25.91 -9.82
C TRP A 187 -0.45 -26.89 -10.60
N ILE A 188 0.60 -27.46 -9.98
CA ILE A 188 1.45 -28.46 -10.61
C ILE A 188 0.64 -29.69 -11.01
N LYS A 189 -0.24 -30.20 -10.13
CA LYS A 189 -1.09 -31.37 -10.43
C LYS A 189 -1.99 -31.10 -11.63
N ASN A 190 -2.64 -29.95 -11.67
CA ASN A 190 -3.55 -29.57 -12.77
C ASN A 190 -2.81 -29.37 -14.11
N HIS A 191 -1.52 -29.04 -14.06
CA HIS A 191 -0.70 -28.79 -15.25
C HIS A 191 0.25 -29.95 -15.60
N ALA A 192 0.20 -31.06 -14.85
CA ALA A 192 0.94 -32.27 -15.10
C ALA A 192 0.07 -33.32 -15.79
N VAL A 193 0.04 -33.30 -17.12
CA VAL A 193 -0.70 -34.28 -17.92
C VAL A 193 0.22 -35.46 -18.23
N ILE A 194 -0.21 -36.68 -17.91
CA ILE A 194 0.50 -37.90 -18.29
C ILE A 194 -0.07 -38.35 -19.64
N ASP A 195 0.79 -38.47 -20.64
CA ASP A 195 0.42 -38.96 -21.96
C ASP A 195 0.25 -40.48 -21.95
N SER A 196 -0.42 -41.02 -22.97
CA SER A 196 -0.66 -42.47 -23.12
C SER A 196 0.62 -43.31 -23.14
N ASP A 197 1.74 -42.72 -23.57
CA ASP A 197 3.08 -43.33 -23.56
C ASP A 197 3.76 -43.34 -22.17
N GLY A 198 3.06 -42.89 -21.12
CA GLY A 198 3.59 -42.75 -19.76
C GLY A 198 4.57 -41.59 -19.58
N ARG A 199 4.72 -40.71 -20.58
CA ARG A 199 5.57 -39.51 -20.53
C ARG A 199 4.78 -38.31 -20.01
N ALA A 200 5.43 -37.45 -19.23
CA ALA A 200 4.79 -36.26 -18.67
C ALA A 200 4.85 -35.09 -19.68
N ARG A 201 3.71 -34.48 -20.00
CA ARG A 201 3.57 -33.36 -20.94
C ARG A 201 3.14 -32.10 -20.20
N CYS A 202 3.75 -30.97 -20.57
CA CYS A 202 3.32 -29.66 -20.11
C CYS A 202 1.92 -29.31 -20.67
N SER A 203 0.98 -28.91 -19.83
CA SER A 203 -0.40 -28.59 -20.25
C SER A 203 -0.54 -27.27 -20.99
N PHE A 204 0.45 -26.37 -20.92
CA PHE A 204 0.41 -25.10 -21.62
C PHE A 204 0.44 -25.30 -23.13
N HIS A 205 -0.58 -24.80 -23.85
CA HIS A 205 -0.72 -24.96 -25.30
C HIS A 205 0.52 -24.51 -26.09
N PHE A 206 1.18 -23.43 -25.64
CA PHE A 206 2.40 -22.91 -26.28
C PHE A 206 3.68 -23.63 -25.86
N CYS A 207 3.61 -24.58 -24.92
CA CYS A 207 4.76 -25.38 -24.48
C CYS A 207 4.60 -26.86 -24.84
N ARG A 208 5.31 -27.30 -25.88
CA ARG A 208 5.21 -28.69 -26.39
C ARG A 208 6.23 -29.66 -25.78
N LYS A 209 6.77 -29.36 -24.59
CA LYS A 209 7.84 -30.18 -24.00
C LYS A 209 7.28 -31.44 -23.36
N LEU A 210 7.93 -32.57 -23.67
CA LEU A 210 7.72 -33.85 -23.02
C LEU A 210 8.90 -34.15 -22.09
N PHE A 211 8.58 -34.80 -20.98
CA PHE A 211 9.52 -35.20 -19.95
C PHE A 211 9.38 -36.69 -19.68
N LYS A 212 10.48 -37.30 -19.25
CA LYS A 212 10.49 -38.71 -18.84
C LYS A 212 9.66 -38.91 -17.57
N ASP A 213 9.81 -38.00 -16.60
CA ASP A 213 9.14 -38.09 -15.29
C ASP A 213 8.49 -36.76 -14.89
N ILE A 214 7.49 -36.84 -13.99
CA ILE A 214 6.76 -35.69 -13.43
C ILE A 214 7.70 -34.74 -12.67
N THR A 215 8.78 -35.26 -12.07
CA THR A 215 9.76 -34.46 -11.32
C THR A 215 10.48 -33.44 -12.22
N PHE A 216 10.80 -33.82 -13.46
CA PHE A 216 11.38 -32.91 -14.45
C PHE A 216 10.34 -31.92 -14.98
N LEU A 217 9.09 -32.36 -15.12
CA LEU A 217 7.99 -31.47 -15.48
C LEU A 217 7.75 -30.40 -14.40
N LYS A 218 7.74 -30.76 -13.11
CA LYS A 218 7.63 -29.79 -11.99
C LYS A 218 8.72 -28.72 -12.10
N LYS A 219 9.99 -29.12 -12.26
CA LYS A 219 11.11 -28.18 -12.44
C LYS A 219 10.94 -27.30 -13.69
N HIS A 220 10.39 -27.85 -14.76
CA HIS A 220 10.10 -27.10 -15.97
C HIS A 220 8.99 -26.06 -15.75
N LEU A 221 7.88 -26.43 -15.13
CA LEU A 221 6.77 -25.54 -14.81
C LEU A 221 7.23 -24.35 -13.96
N LEU A 222 7.98 -24.61 -12.88
CA LEU A 222 8.50 -23.56 -12.00
C LEU A 222 9.52 -22.63 -12.70
N LYS A 223 10.34 -23.16 -13.62
CA LYS A 223 11.39 -22.38 -14.29
C LYS A 223 10.90 -21.65 -15.54
N LYS A 224 9.91 -22.20 -16.25
CA LYS A 224 9.47 -21.69 -17.58
C LYS A 224 8.09 -21.05 -17.57
N HIS A 225 7.28 -21.34 -16.56
CA HIS A 225 5.94 -20.77 -16.40
C HIS A 225 5.72 -20.11 -15.02
N PRO A 226 6.70 -19.37 -14.45
CA PRO A 226 6.55 -18.79 -13.11
C PRO A 226 5.44 -17.73 -13.04
N GLU A 227 5.19 -17.01 -14.14
CA GLU A 227 4.18 -15.95 -14.19
C GLU A 227 2.76 -16.49 -13.97
N PHE A 228 2.44 -17.69 -14.49
CA PHE A 228 1.14 -18.32 -14.30
C PHE A 228 0.95 -18.79 -12.85
N LEU A 229 2.00 -19.32 -12.24
CA LEU A 229 1.97 -19.68 -10.82
C LEU A 229 1.82 -18.42 -9.95
N LYS A 230 2.51 -17.34 -10.28
CA LYS A 230 2.39 -16.05 -9.57
C LYS A 230 0.96 -15.50 -9.65
N ALA A 231 0.33 -15.58 -10.81
CA ALA A 231 -1.07 -15.18 -10.98
C ALA A 231 -2.03 -16.03 -10.13
N GLU A 232 -1.83 -17.34 -10.05
CA GLU A 232 -2.63 -18.21 -9.17
C GLU A 232 -2.39 -17.94 -7.69
N ARG A 233 -1.14 -17.71 -7.26
CA ARG A 233 -0.83 -17.32 -5.88
C ARG A 233 -1.44 -15.97 -5.51
N ALA A 234 -1.46 -15.01 -6.43
CA ALA A 234 -2.10 -13.72 -6.20
C ALA A 234 -3.60 -13.87 -5.88
N LYS A 235 -4.31 -14.79 -6.56
CA LYS A 235 -5.72 -15.08 -6.25
C LYS A 235 -5.91 -15.61 -4.82
N SER A 236 -4.97 -16.42 -4.30
CA SER A 236 -5.05 -16.85 -2.90
C SER A 236 -4.83 -15.71 -1.90
N HIS A 237 -4.18 -14.62 -2.30
CA HIS A 237 -3.99 -13.46 -1.42
C HIS A 237 -5.22 -12.55 -1.36
N ASP A 238 -6.10 -12.60 -2.37
CA ASP A 238 -7.30 -11.76 -2.44
C ASP A 238 -8.17 -11.91 -1.18
N THR A 239 -8.32 -13.13 -0.66
CA THR A 239 -9.10 -13.39 0.56
C THR A 239 -8.57 -12.59 1.76
N TYR A 240 -7.26 -12.66 2.02
CA TYR A 240 -6.64 -11.94 3.13
C TYR A 240 -6.66 -10.43 2.93
N MET A 241 -6.47 -9.94 1.69
CA MET A 241 -6.56 -8.52 1.37
C MET A 241 -7.99 -7.99 1.57
N MET A 242 -9.00 -8.75 1.16
CA MET A 242 -10.41 -8.38 1.33
C MET A 242 -10.82 -8.40 2.81
N GLU A 243 -10.41 -9.40 3.57
CA GLU A 243 -10.65 -9.44 5.02
C GLU A 243 -10.00 -8.24 5.74
N SER A 244 -8.76 -7.90 5.39
CA SER A 244 -8.09 -6.73 5.95
C SER A 244 -8.78 -5.42 5.53
N TRP A 245 -9.25 -5.33 4.28
CA TRP A 245 -10.01 -4.19 3.78
C TRP A 245 -11.34 -4.02 4.50
N ASP A 246 -12.03 -5.12 4.78
CA ASP A 246 -13.32 -5.10 5.44
C ASP A 246 -13.23 -4.73 6.92
N LYS A 247 -12.15 -5.15 7.60
CA LYS A 247 -11.85 -4.78 8.99
C LYS A 247 -11.47 -3.30 9.17
N GLN A 248 -11.09 -2.58 8.11
CA GLN A 248 -10.71 -1.17 8.24
C GLN A 248 -11.93 -0.27 8.50
N GLU A 249 -11.97 0.35 9.69
CA GLU A 249 -13.01 1.31 10.07
C GLU A 249 -13.07 2.51 9.12
N GLN A 250 -11.92 2.98 8.64
CA GLN A 250 -11.82 4.09 7.70
C GLN A 250 -11.21 3.61 6.38
N ARG A 251 -12.07 3.41 5.38
CA ARG A 251 -11.63 2.96 4.05
C ARG A 251 -11.04 4.15 3.27
N PRO A 252 -9.95 3.95 2.51
CA PRO A 252 -9.32 4.99 1.70
C PRO A 252 -10.08 5.23 0.38
N VAL A 253 -11.41 5.24 0.43
CA VAL A 253 -12.24 5.56 -0.73
C VAL A 253 -12.60 7.05 -0.71
N PRO A 254 -12.78 7.68 -1.89
CA PRO A 254 -13.29 9.04 -1.96
C PRO A 254 -14.59 9.18 -1.16
N PRO A 255 -14.82 10.33 -0.49
CA PRO A 255 -16.06 10.56 0.22
C PRO A 255 -17.24 10.47 -0.74
N ILE A 256 -18.29 9.78 -0.31
CA ILE A 256 -19.54 9.70 -1.06
C ILE A 256 -20.37 10.95 -0.78
N LEU A 257 -21.07 11.45 -1.79
CA LEU A 257 -22.00 12.56 -1.62
C LEU A 257 -23.35 12.00 -1.18
N VAL A 258 -23.77 12.31 0.05
CA VAL A 258 -25.08 11.91 0.58
C VAL A 258 -26.02 13.09 0.38
N ASP A 259 -27.14 12.85 -0.30
CA ASP A 259 -28.21 13.85 -0.42
C ASP A 259 -28.94 13.95 0.93
N CYS A 260 -28.75 15.07 1.62
CA CYS A 260 -29.40 15.37 2.90
C CYS A 260 -30.72 16.15 2.71
N GLY A 261 -31.29 16.10 1.50
CA GLY A 261 -32.54 16.73 1.13
C GLY A 261 -32.39 18.21 0.78
N ARG A 262 -33.51 18.82 0.42
CA ARG A 262 -33.57 20.14 -0.22
C ARG A 262 -32.95 21.29 0.60
N VAL A 263 -32.89 21.15 1.93
CA VAL A 263 -32.39 22.19 2.85
C VAL A 263 -30.87 22.11 3.01
N PHE A 264 -30.30 20.91 3.01
CA PHE A 264 -28.88 20.69 3.33
C PHE A 264 -28.03 20.32 2.11
N SER A 265 -28.65 20.12 0.94
CA SER A 265 -27.97 19.72 -0.31
C SER A 265 -27.14 18.44 -0.14
N THR A 266 -26.16 18.21 -1.01
CA THR A 266 -25.28 17.05 -0.91
C THR A 266 -24.13 17.33 0.05
N VAL A 267 -23.93 16.42 1.00
CA VAL A 267 -22.85 16.52 2.00
C VAL A 267 -21.85 15.39 1.77
N PRO A 268 -20.54 15.67 1.67
CA PRO A 268 -19.53 14.63 1.59
C PRO A 268 -19.46 13.86 2.89
N SER A 269 -19.76 12.57 2.83
CA SER A 269 -19.67 11.64 3.94
C SER A 269 -18.53 10.66 3.69
N ARG A 270 -17.73 10.37 4.73
CA ARG A 270 -16.69 9.35 4.65
C ARG A 270 -17.34 7.98 4.67
N VAL A 271 -16.83 7.08 3.82
CA VAL A 271 -17.25 5.67 3.87
C VAL A 271 -16.56 5.03 5.06
N LEU A 272 -17.36 4.68 6.07
CA LEU A 272 -16.90 3.89 7.20
C LEU A 272 -17.06 2.42 6.86
N GLY A 273 -16.04 1.61 7.15
CA GLY A 273 -16.18 0.16 7.17
C GLY A 273 -16.96 -0.21 8.43
N ALA A 274 -18.19 -0.69 8.27
CA ALA A 274 -18.94 -1.23 9.40
C ALA A 274 -18.47 -2.68 9.64
N VAL A 275 -18.13 -3.01 10.89
CA VAL A 275 -17.81 -4.39 11.31
C VAL A 275 -18.99 -5.33 11.09
N GLU A 276 -20.21 -4.79 11.18
CA GLU A 276 -21.45 -5.47 10.80
C GLU A 276 -22.20 -4.61 9.77
N PRO A 277 -22.54 -5.15 8.59
CA PRO A 277 -23.34 -4.43 7.62
C PRO A 277 -24.72 -4.12 8.22
N MET A 278 -25.07 -2.84 8.30
CA MET A 278 -26.35 -2.39 8.87
C MET A 278 -27.57 -2.87 8.08
N ALA A 279 -27.37 -3.34 6.85
CA ALA A 279 -28.37 -3.95 6.00
C ALA A 279 -27.86 -5.31 5.53
N ALA A 280 -28.70 -6.34 5.62
CA ALA A 280 -28.39 -7.64 5.06
C ALA A 280 -28.22 -7.51 3.53
N ASP A 281 -27.14 -8.08 2.99
CA ASP A 281 -26.90 -8.11 1.56
C ASP A 281 -28.01 -8.93 0.86
N PRO A 282 -28.80 -8.35 -0.06
CA PRO A 282 -29.81 -9.09 -0.80
C PRO A 282 -29.21 -9.96 -1.92
N GLU A 283 -27.94 -9.76 -2.32
CA GLU A 283 -27.34 -10.46 -3.46
C GLU A 283 -27.31 -11.99 -3.34
N PRO A 284 -27.01 -12.61 -2.17
CA PRO A 284 -27.02 -14.06 -2.05
C PRO A 284 -28.39 -14.68 -2.33
N GLU A 285 -29.48 -14.00 -1.93
CA GLU A 285 -30.84 -14.47 -2.22
C GLU A 285 -31.20 -14.25 -3.70
N LEU A 286 -30.79 -13.11 -4.27
CA LEU A 286 -30.99 -12.83 -5.69
C LEU A 286 -30.26 -13.86 -6.57
N TRP A 287 -29.04 -14.26 -6.20
CA TRP A 287 -28.26 -15.25 -6.93
C TRP A 287 -28.89 -16.63 -6.87
N LYS A 288 -29.33 -17.08 -5.69
CA LYS A 288 -30.08 -18.34 -5.53
C LYS A 288 -31.35 -18.35 -6.41
N ARG A 289 -32.09 -17.24 -6.42
CA ARG A 289 -33.30 -17.09 -7.24
C ARG A 289 -33.00 -17.09 -8.75
N GLN A 290 -31.85 -16.55 -9.15
CA GLN A 290 -31.42 -16.58 -10.54
C GLN A 290 -30.94 -17.97 -10.96
N GLU A 291 -30.22 -18.67 -10.10
CA GLU A 291 -29.80 -20.05 -10.33
C GLU A 291 -31.00 -21.01 -10.40
N GLU A 292 -32.02 -20.79 -9.58
CA GLU A 292 -33.29 -21.52 -9.64
C GLU A 292 -34.04 -21.26 -10.96
N ARG A 293 -34.08 -20.00 -11.42
CA ARG A 293 -34.61 -19.66 -12.74
C ARG A 293 -33.84 -20.38 -13.85
N ARG A 294 -32.51 -20.37 -13.82
CA ARG A 294 -31.69 -21.06 -14.82
C ARG A 294 -31.97 -22.57 -14.85
N LYS A 295 -32.13 -23.19 -13.67
CA LYS A 295 -32.51 -24.62 -13.58
C LYS A 295 -33.92 -24.88 -14.12
N GLN A 296 -34.88 -23.98 -13.89
CA GLN A 296 -36.22 -24.10 -14.46
C GLN A 296 -36.20 -23.99 -15.98
N ASP A 297 -35.41 -23.07 -16.53
CA ASP A 297 -35.26 -22.90 -17.98
C ASP A 297 -34.55 -24.09 -18.63
N GLU A 298 -33.48 -24.61 -18.01
CA GLU A 298 -32.81 -25.84 -18.46
C GLU A 298 -33.76 -27.04 -18.43
N GLY A 299 -34.56 -27.18 -17.37
CA GLY A 299 -35.59 -28.22 -17.27
C GLY A 299 -36.70 -28.05 -18.32
N GLY A 300 -37.09 -26.80 -18.61
CA GLY A 300 -38.06 -26.44 -19.64
C GLY A 300 -37.56 -26.78 -21.04
N LYS A 301 -36.31 -26.43 -21.36
CA LYS A 301 -35.64 -26.78 -22.62
C LYS A 301 -35.54 -28.29 -22.80
N ALA A 302 -35.10 -29.02 -21.77
CA ALA A 302 -35.04 -30.49 -21.83
C ALA A 302 -36.42 -31.16 -21.98
N ARG A 303 -37.50 -30.50 -21.53
CA ARG A 303 -38.88 -30.97 -21.74
C ARG A 303 -39.38 -30.64 -23.14
N TYR A 304 -39.07 -29.44 -23.63
CA TYR A 304 -39.37 -29.02 -25.00
C TYR A 304 -38.68 -29.91 -26.02
N GLU A 305 -37.39 -30.19 -25.83
CA GLU A 305 -36.58 -31.05 -26.71
C GLU A 305 -37.14 -32.48 -26.73
N ARG A 306 -37.48 -33.07 -25.58
CA ARG A 306 -38.17 -34.36 -25.52
C ARG A 306 -39.52 -34.37 -26.24
N ASN A 307 -40.32 -33.31 -26.10
CA ASN A 307 -41.60 -33.20 -26.81
C ASN A 307 -41.41 -33.03 -28.32
N TYR A 308 -40.39 -32.27 -28.73
CA TYR A 308 -40.04 -32.07 -30.14
C TYR A 308 -39.61 -33.37 -30.79
N ASP A 309 -38.72 -34.13 -30.15
CA ASP A 309 -38.30 -35.45 -30.63
C ASP A 309 -39.47 -36.43 -30.74
N ASN A 310 -40.37 -36.43 -29.76
CA ASN A 310 -41.55 -37.30 -29.75
C ASN A 310 -42.54 -36.93 -30.87
N HIS A 311 -42.74 -35.65 -31.13
CA HIS A 311 -43.57 -35.19 -32.25
C HIS A 311 -42.95 -35.54 -33.60
N ASN A 312 -41.62 -35.44 -33.72
CA ASN A 312 -40.92 -35.77 -34.97
C ASN A 312 -40.96 -37.28 -35.26
N GLN A 313 -40.90 -38.12 -34.22
CA GLN A 313 -41.06 -39.58 -34.36
C GLN A 313 -42.49 -39.97 -34.81
N LEU A 314 -43.53 -39.30 -34.29
CA LEU A 314 -44.91 -39.55 -34.69
C LEU A 314 -45.20 -39.11 -36.14
N SER A 315 -44.61 -37.99 -36.59
CA SER A 315 -44.74 -37.52 -37.98
C SER A 315 -44.05 -38.44 -38.99
N ASN A 316 -43.04 -39.22 -38.57
CA ASN A 316 -42.27 -40.09 -39.46
C ASN A 316 -42.92 -41.48 -39.72
N HIS A 317 -44.06 -41.78 -39.10
CA HIS A 317 -44.77 -43.07 -39.25
C HIS A 317 -46.15 -42.97 -39.93
N GLY A 318 -46.49 -41.82 -40.53
CA GLY A 318 -47.81 -41.58 -41.12
C GLY A 318 -47.85 -41.40 -42.64
N GLY A 319 -47.50 -42.43 -43.42
CA GLY A 319 -47.99 -42.66 -44.79
C GLY A 319 -47.61 -41.67 -45.91
N PRO A 320 -47.70 -42.08 -47.19
CA PRO A 320 -47.40 -41.22 -48.33
C PRO A 320 -48.46 -40.09 -48.44
N PRO A 321 -48.06 -38.86 -48.81
CA PRO A 321 -48.99 -37.74 -48.88
C PRO A 321 -49.93 -37.93 -50.06
N ALA A 322 -51.24 -37.99 -49.78
CA ALA A 322 -52.27 -37.85 -50.79
C ALA A 322 -52.22 -36.42 -51.35
N ALA A 323 -51.90 -36.32 -52.64
CA ALA A 323 -51.90 -35.08 -53.40
C ALA A 323 -53.31 -34.48 -53.40
N LEU A 324 -53.50 -33.37 -52.67
CA LEU A 324 -54.72 -32.59 -52.66
C LEU A 324 -54.41 -31.17 -53.12
N ASN A 325 -54.92 -30.88 -54.32
CA ASN A 325 -54.92 -29.59 -54.99
C ASN A 325 -55.32 -28.46 -54.02
N GLN A 326 -54.41 -27.53 -53.77
CA GLN A 326 -54.75 -26.19 -53.31
C GLN A 326 -54.39 -25.15 -54.38
N PRO A 327 -55.26 -24.16 -54.62
CA PRO A 327 -55.04 -23.13 -55.62
C PRO A 327 -53.96 -22.14 -55.18
N LEU A 328 -53.15 -21.71 -56.16
CA LEU A 328 -52.20 -20.61 -56.06
C LEU A 328 -52.83 -19.38 -55.41
N LEU A 329 -52.38 -19.06 -54.20
CA LEU A 329 -52.52 -17.74 -53.59
C LEU A 329 -51.13 -17.08 -53.61
N GLU A 330 -51.11 -15.89 -54.19
CA GLU A 330 -49.95 -15.08 -54.52
C GLU A 330 -49.00 -14.82 -53.34
N PRO A 331 -47.70 -14.62 -53.59
CA PRO A 331 -46.71 -14.34 -52.55
C PRO A 331 -46.94 -12.94 -51.99
N ARG A 332 -47.56 -12.85 -50.81
CA ARG A 332 -47.50 -11.64 -49.98
C ARG A 332 -46.05 -11.46 -49.52
N GLY A 333 -45.45 -10.35 -49.94
CA GLY A 333 -44.09 -9.94 -49.58
C GLY A 333 -43.86 -9.92 -48.06
N PRO A 334 -42.58 -9.96 -47.64
CA PRO A 334 -42.20 -10.10 -46.24
C PRO A 334 -42.76 -8.93 -45.43
N ARG A 335 -43.66 -9.24 -44.50
CA ARG A 335 -44.04 -8.32 -43.44
C ARG A 335 -42.83 -8.12 -42.55
N GLN A 336 -42.24 -6.93 -42.60
CA GLN A 336 -41.26 -6.47 -41.62
C GLN A 336 -41.97 -6.33 -40.26
N ASN A 337 -41.92 -7.39 -39.45
CA ASN A 337 -42.22 -7.28 -38.03
C ASN A 337 -40.99 -6.64 -37.38
N GLY A 338 -41.09 -5.36 -37.03
CA GLY A 338 -40.02 -4.55 -36.43
C GLY A 338 -39.77 -4.86 -34.95
N PHE A 339 -39.63 -6.12 -34.59
CA PHE A 339 -39.11 -6.55 -33.29
C PHE A 339 -37.93 -7.49 -33.57
N LEU A 340 -36.72 -6.92 -33.57
CA LEU A 340 -35.49 -7.71 -33.48
C LEU A 340 -35.38 -8.19 -32.04
N ASP A 341 -35.37 -9.51 -31.85
CA ASP A 341 -35.10 -10.11 -30.56
C ASP A 341 -33.66 -9.78 -30.16
N VAL A 342 -33.44 -9.33 -28.91
CA VAL A 342 -32.11 -8.90 -28.42
C VAL A 342 -31.10 -10.06 -28.44
N ASP A 343 -31.60 -11.29 -28.39
CA ASP A 343 -30.79 -12.51 -28.44
C ASP A 343 -30.39 -12.92 -29.88
N ASP A 344 -31.01 -12.34 -30.91
CA ASP A 344 -30.69 -12.57 -32.34
C ASP A 344 -29.73 -11.49 -32.90
N MET A 345 -29.05 -10.75 -32.02
CA MET A 345 -28.05 -9.75 -32.38
C MET A 345 -26.89 -10.44 -33.11
N HIS A 346 -26.93 -10.39 -34.44
CA HIS A 346 -25.83 -10.88 -35.26
C HIS A 346 -24.58 -10.09 -34.90
N GLU A 347 -23.54 -10.78 -34.41
CA GLU A 347 -22.21 -10.21 -34.21
C GLU A 347 -21.67 -9.80 -35.58
N GLU A 348 -22.01 -8.58 -36.01
CA GLU A 348 -21.43 -7.97 -37.20
C GLU A 348 -19.96 -7.77 -36.89
N LYS A 349 -19.14 -8.68 -37.42
CA LYS A 349 -17.71 -8.73 -37.20
C LYS A 349 -17.09 -7.52 -37.92
N VAL A 350 -17.02 -6.40 -37.23
CA VAL A 350 -16.37 -5.18 -37.72
C VAL A 350 -14.86 -5.46 -37.77
N GLU A 351 -14.39 -5.91 -38.94
CA GLU A 351 -12.96 -5.98 -39.24
C GLU A 351 -12.44 -4.56 -39.41
N MET A 352 -11.91 -3.98 -38.33
CA MET A 352 -11.18 -2.72 -38.40
C MET A 352 -9.85 -2.96 -39.12
N ALA A 353 -9.78 -2.61 -40.40
CA ALA A 353 -8.53 -2.52 -41.14
C ALA A 353 -7.72 -1.33 -40.63
N PHE A 354 -6.65 -1.59 -39.88
CA PHE A 354 -5.75 -0.57 -39.34
C PHE A 354 -4.61 -0.21 -40.31
N GLU A 355 -4.88 -0.11 -41.62
CA GLU A 355 -3.81 0.12 -42.61
C GLU A 355 -3.31 1.58 -42.68
N ASP A 356 -4.01 2.55 -42.08
CA ASP A 356 -3.67 3.99 -42.24
C ASP A 356 -3.20 4.73 -40.98
N VAL A 357 -2.84 4.03 -39.88
CA VAL A 357 -2.26 4.71 -38.70
C VAL A 357 -0.73 4.73 -38.79
N GLU A 358 -0.20 5.71 -39.54
CA GLU A 358 1.23 6.06 -39.50
C GLU A 358 1.60 6.67 -38.14
N VAL A 359 1.95 5.81 -37.17
CA VAL A 359 2.56 6.25 -35.92
C VAL A 359 3.99 6.71 -36.21
N GLN A 360 4.21 8.03 -36.29
CA GLN A 360 5.56 8.60 -36.38
C GLN A 360 6.36 8.33 -35.09
N VAL A 361 7.04 7.17 -35.04
CA VAL A 361 7.98 6.86 -33.96
C VAL A 361 9.27 7.65 -34.21
N LYS A 362 9.44 8.77 -33.49
CA LYS A 362 10.73 9.49 -33.48
C LYS A 362 11.82 8.59 -32.88
N PRO A 363 12.95 8.39 -33.57
CA PRO A 363 14.01 7.52 -33.08
C PRO A 363 14.69 8.11 -31.82
N PRO A 364 15.09 7.26 -30.86
CA PRO A 364 15.72 7.71 -29.63
C PRO A 364 17.09 8.33 -29.90
N LYS A 365 17.32 9.53 -29.35
CA LYS A 365 18.59 10.26 -29.45
C LYS A 365 19.71 9.47 -28.75
N LYS A 366 20.71 9.03 -29.53
CA LYS A 366 21.93 8.38 -29.01
C LYS A 366 22.67 9.35 -28.06
N LYS A 367 22.86 8.93 -26.79
CA LYS A 367 23.71 9.63 -25.82
C LYS A 367 25.17 9.56 -26.29
N LYS A 368 25.80 10.71 -26.54
CA LYS A 368 27.26 10.81 -26.79
C LYS A 368 28.00 10.42 -25.51
N LYS A 369 28.91 9.44 -25.63
CA LYS A 369 29.85 9.02 -24.59
C LYS A 369 30.86 10.16 -24.40
N LYS A 370 30.92 10.75 -23.19
CA LYS A 370 32.03 11.64 -22.81
C LYS A 370 33.28 10.78 -22.64
N LEU A 371 34.31 11.06 -23.42
CA LEU A 371 35.67 10.57 -23.17
C LEU A 371 36.20 11.33 -21.94
N LEU A 372 36.64 10.57 -20.94
CA LEU A 372 37.46 11.01 -19.82
C LEU A 372 38.92 10.72 -20.17
#